data_AF-A0A814W034-F1
#
_entry.id   AF-A0A814W034-F1
#
_cell.length_a   1.000
_cell.length_b   1.000
_cell.length_c   1.000
_cell.angle_alpha   90.00
_cell.angle_beta   90.00
_cell.angle_gamma   90.00
#
_symmetry.space_group_name_H-M   'P 1'
#
loop_
_entity.id
_entity.type
_entity.pdbx_description
1 polymer ?
#
loop_
_entity_poly.entity_id
_entity_poly.type
_entity_poly.pdbx_seq_one_letter_code
_entity_poly.pdbx_strand_id
1 'polypeptide(L)'
;MTKDCLITGCKKQAATYCYHCSQDLCTTHSTEHKEWIQDQLLPIINDANTMHDHFHHCDKDQTMATLQCLTDVREQLDQWRSDCYHHIDSVYDQAQRQLALILEKHNAELTKKTTQNVESLKTIRRELGELLSEGNIAYRQIDKLKKQINEIKRNEQERINDPDIRIITQKLDVEKHVDIIWNVKPVEEELPKQRTTKTASSCIHHFRSYSSTDSDEENRKQRTTKKPYTNKKPIRPSMSTSQKSIDKCRICFMTFPKRMTQNDRIKHLLIVMSEQAIRIASCCLHDPEHVFIQVAQTEHRLKLAQIWSIQPGSNVLEIGCGQGDCTAVLASLVGSLGHVTGIDPGDLSYGAPYTLGQAQEHLKNSQLGAQITFKQTEVQQFLSDNLSMKYDVAVLAHSIWYFASPDILQDILQALKGRVQRVCIAEYALSTTSNNAFPHILSVLAQNTLFLRDPTWTTNIRTLLSPIAISEIIKKIGFHLVTSTILTPAEDLLDGEWETNIVLSNDFLQAVNQKVVHINEQVTVCAIRDAMISAIETLKLQNKKISTMDVWTAVFSVTV
;
A
#
# COMPACT_ATOMS: atom_id res chain seq x y z
N MET A 1 53.66 -61.72 -8.56
CA MET A 1 52.93 -62.43 -9.64
C MET A 1 52.06 -61.41 -10.34
N THR A 2 52.12 -61.33 -11.68
CA THR A 2 51.13 -60.59 -12.47
C THR A 2 49.79 -61.33 -12.43
N LYS A 3 48.70 -60.63 -12.16
CA LYS A 3 47.34 -61.20 -12.28
C LYS A 3 46.85 -61.07 -13.72
N ASP A 4 46.00 -61.99 -14.15
CA ASP A 4 45.29 -61.89 -15.42
C ASP A 4 43.92 -61.20 -15.27
N CYS A 5 43.42 -60.60 -16.34
CA CYS A 5 42.11 -59.95 -16.36
C CYS A 5 40.97 -60.97 -16.26
N LEU A 6 40.11 -60.85 -15.24
CA LEU A 6 39.08 -61.84 -14.91
C LEU A 6 37.85 -61.85 -15.84
N ILE A 7 37.74 -60.91 -16.79
CA ILE A 7 36.71 -60.93 -17.83
C ILE A 7 36.89 -62.15 -18.74
N THR A 8 35.85 -62.97 -18.85
CA THR A 8 35.81 -64.22 -19.61
C THR A 8 36.36 -64.07 -21.03
N GLY A 9 37.39 -64.85 -21.37
CA GLY A 9 38.02 -64.84 -22.69
C GLY A 9 39.13 -63.80 -22.87
N CYS A 10 39.35 -62.91 -21.90
CA CYS A 10 40.49 -61.99 -21.94
C CYS A 10 41.83 -62.74 -21.78
N LYS A 11 42.85 -62.31 -22.53
CA LYS A 11 44.24 -62.79 -22.40
C LYS A 11 45.24 -61.68 -22.05
N LYS A 12 44.73 -60.54 -21.56
CA LYS A 12 45.53 -59.40 -21.11
C LYS A 12 45.75 -59.50 -19.60
N GLN A 13 46.93 -59.10 -19.12
CA GLN A 13 47.19 -58.94 -17.70
C GLN A 13 46.29 -57.84 -17.10
N ALA A 14 45.93 -57.99 -15.83
CA ALA A 14 45.19 -56.98 -15.09
C ALA A 14 46.09 -55.77 -14.77
N ALA A 15 45.51 -54.58 -14.88
CA ALA A 15 46.17 -53.30 -14.59
C ALA A 15 45.53 -52.58 -13.38
N THR A 16 44.23 -52.80 -13.15
CA THR A 16 43.43 -52.10 -12.12
C THR A 16 42.43 -53.05 -11.48
N TYR A 17 42.22 -52.96 -10.17
CA TYR A 17 41.12 -53.66 -9.48
C TYR A 17 39.89 -52.75 -9.41
N CYS A 18 38.72 -53.26 -9.83
CA CYS A 18 37.46 -52.53 -9.81
C CYS A 18 36.59 -52.98 -8.63
N TYR A 19 36.45 -52.10 -7.62
CA TYR A 19 35.66 -52.38 -6.41
C TYR A 19 34.15 -52.55 -6.66
N HIS A 20 33.60 -52.03 -7.76
CA HIS A 20 32.18 -52.19 -8.11
C HIS A 20 31.82 -53.64 -8.45
N CYS A 21 32.64 -54.32 -9.27
CA CYS A 21 32.45 -55.72 -9.64
C CYS A 21 33.38 -56.69 -8.90
N SER A 22 34.22 -56.18 -8.00
CA SER A 22 35.22 -56.90 -7.21
C SER A 22 36.22 -57.72 -8.04
N GLN A 23 36.60 -57.25 -9.23
CA GLN A 23 37.44 -57.97 -10.20
C GLN A 23 38.72 -57.22 -10.58
N ASP A 24 39.78 -57.98 -10.84
CA ASP A 24 41.00 -57.50 -11.49
C ASP A 24 40.79 -57.39 -13.01
N LEU A 25 40.93 -56.18 -13.56
CA LEU A 25 40.63 -55.85 -14.96
C LEU A 25 41.89 -55.35 -15.70
N CYS A 26 42.02 -55.67 -16.99
CA CYS A 26 42.99 -54.98 -17.86
C CYS A 26 42.50 -53.57 -18.21
N THR A 27 43.42 -52.70 -18.64
CA THR A 27 43.13 -51.28 -18.93
C THR A 27 41.95 -51.07 -19.87
N THR A 28 41.77 -51.93 -20.89
CA THR A 28 40.65 -51.84 -21.84
C THR A 28 39.30 -52.06 -21.14
N HIS A 29 39.11 -53.22 -20.50
CA HIS A 29 37.85 -53.50 -19.79
C HIS A 29 37.64 -52.59 -18.58
N SER A 30 38.70 -52.06 -17.96
CA SER A 30 38.58 -51.07 -16.89
C SER A 30 38.09 -49.69 -17.38
N THR A 31 38.28 -49.36 -18.66
CA THR A 31 37.71 -48.16 -19.27
C THR A 31 36.25 -48.41 -19.66
N GLU A 32 35.97 -49.49 -20.39
CA GLU A 32 34.61 -49.87 -20.81
C GLU A 32 33.66 -50.05 -19.60
N HIS A 33 34.14 -50.67 -18.51
CA HIS A 33 33.37 -50.81 -17.27
C HIS A 33 33.14 -49.47 -16.56
N LYS A 34 34.08 -48.52 -16.69
CA LYS A 34 33.92 -47.16 -16.14
C LYS A 34 32.91 -46.35 -16.95
N GLU A 35 32.96 -46.45 -18.28
CA GLU A 35 31.99 -45.82 -19.19
C GLU A 35 30.58 -46.36 -18.90
N TRP A 36 30.41 -47.68 -18.77
CA TRP A 36 29.12 -48.28 -18.39
C TRP A 36 28.58 -47.79 -17.02
N ILE A 37 29.45 -47.60 -16.02
CA ILE A 37 29.06 -46.98 -14.73
C ILE A 37 28.63 -45.52 -14.93
N GLN A 38 29.32 -44.76 -15.77
CA GLN A 38 28.97 -43.36 -16.06
C GLN A 38 27.64 -43.25 -16.81
N ASP A 39 27.31 -44.20 -17.69
CA ASP A 39 26.01 -44.28 -18.36
C ASP A 39 24.84 -44.51 -17.37
N GLN A 40 25.08 -45.15 -16.22
CA GLN A 40 24.04 -45.30 -15.18
C GLN A 40 23.63 -43.96 -14.53
N LEU A 41 24.41 -42.89 -14.72
CA LEU A 41 24.07 -41.57 -14.19
C LEU A 41 22.97 -40.88 -15.00
N LEU A 42 22.85 -41.13 -16.32
CA LEU A 42 21.87 -40.44 -17.16
C LEU A 42 20.40 -40.74 -16.76
N PRO A 43 20.00 -42.01 -16.51
CA PRO A 43 18.66 -42.31 -15.98
C PRO A 43 18.39 -41.62 -14.64
N ILE A 44 19.34 -41.69 -13.70
CA ILE A 44 19.18 -41.12 -12.35
C ILE A 44 19.04 -39.59 -12.41
N ILE A 45 19.81 -38.91 -13.26
CA ILE A 45 19.69 -37.47 -13.50
C ILE A 45 18.34 -37.13 -14.14
N ASN A 46 17.87 -37.92 -15.10
CA ASN A 46 16.59 -37.70 -15.76
C ASN A 46 15.41 -37.89 -14.79
N ASP A 47 15.46 -38.92 -13.95
CA ASP A 47 14.43 -39.19 -12.93
C ASP A 47 14.43 -38.11 -11.84
N ALA A 48 15.61 -37.68 -11.37
CA ALA A 48 15.74 -36.59 -10.41
C ALA A 48 15.21 -35.26 -10.95
N ASN A 49 15.52 -34.93 -12.22
CA ASN A 49 14.96 -33.75 -12.89
C ASN A 49 13.44 -33.86 -13.04
N THR A 50 12.92 -35.03 -13.46
CA THR A 50 11.48 -35.29 -13.60
C THR A 50 10.75 -35.14 -12.26
N MET A 51 11.34 -35.60 -11.15
CA MET A 51 10.79 -35.38 -9.81
C MET A 51 10.87 -33.92 -9.37
N HIS A 52 11.99 -33.23 -9.62
CA HIS A 52 12.15 -31.81 -9.33
C HIS A 52 11.08 -30.97 -10.06
N ASP A 53 10.91 -31.19 -11.37
CA ASP A 53 9.86 -30.56 -12.17
C ASP A 53 8.46 -30.89 -11.61
N HIS A 54 8.19 -32.15 -11.25
CA HIS A 54 6.89 -32.54 -10.71
C HIS A 54 6.55 -31.81 -9.40
N PHE A 55 7.50 -31.71 -8.46
CA PHE A 55 7.30 -30.97 -7.21
C PHE A 55 7.15 -29.46 -7.48
N HIS A 56 8.01 -28.88 -8.32
CA HIS A 56 8.00 -27.46 -8.64
C HIS A 56 6.75 -26.99 -9.41
N HIS A 57 6.08 -27.89 -10.15
CA HIS A 57 4.75 -27.61 -10.71
C HIS A 57 3.63 -27.84 -9.69
N CYS A 58 3.66 -28.93 -8.92
CA CYS A 58 2.60 -29.24 -7.94
C CYS A 58 2.51 -28.19 -6.82
N ASP A 59 3.64 -27.69 -6.33
CA ASP A 59 3.73 -26.61 -5.35
C ASP A 59 3.15 -25.29 -5.88
N LYS A 60 3.38 -24.99 -7.17
CA LYS A 60 2.79 -23.84 -7.86
C LYS A 60 1.30 -23.98 -8.08
N ASP A 61 0.82 -25.16 -8.53
CA ASP A 61 -0.60 -25.40 -8.75
C ASP A 61 -1.39 -25.32 -7.42
N GLN A 62 -0.84 -25.85 -6.32
CA GLN A 62 -1.43 -25.70 -4.99
C GLN A 62 -1.40 -24.25 -4.49
N THR A 63 -0.25 -23.57 -4.59
CA THR A 63 -0.12 -22.16 -4.19
C THR A 63 -1.06 -21.26 -4.99
N MET A 64 -1.20 -21.48 -6.30
CA MET A 64 -2.14 -20.75 -7.16
C MET A 64 -3.60 -21.04 -6.80
N ALA A 65 -3.95 -22.29 -6.47
CA ALA A 65 -5.30 -22.63 -6.02
C ALA A 65 -5.65 -21.98 -4.67
N THR A 66 -4.69 -21.91 -3.73
CA THR A 66 -4.85 -21.21 -2.45
C THR A 66 -4.95 -19.69 -2.65
N LEU A 67 -4.11 -19.10 -3.51
CA LEU A 67 -4.18 -17.68 -3.86
C LEU A 67 -5.52 -17.32 -4.53
N GLN A 68 -6.02 -18.15 -5.46
CA GLN A 68 -7.31 -17.93 -6.07
C GLN A 68 -8.43 -18.01 -5.03
N CYS A 69 -8.45 -19.03 -4.17
CA CYS A 69 -9.46 -19.15 -3.12
C CYS A 69 -9.47 -17.95 -2.14
N LEU A 70 -8.29 -17.44 -1.77
CA LEU A 70 -8.18 -16.22 -0.95
C LEU A 70 -8.63 -14.96 -1.70
N THR A 71 -8.42 -14.90 -3.02
CA THR A 71 -8.91 -13.82 -3.89
C THR A 71 -10.43 -13.87 -4.00
N ASP A 72 -11.02 -15.03 -4.28
CA ASP A 72 -12.47 -15.24 -4.38
C ASP A 72 -13.19 -14.86 -3.08
N VAL A 73 -12.62 -15.19 -1.91
CA VAL A 73 -13.16 -14.82 -0.59
C VAL A 73 -13.03 -13.31 -0.33
N ARG A 74 -11.93 -12.69 -0.76
CA ARG A 74 -11.74 -11.24 -0.65
C ARG A 74 -12.70 -10.48 -1.55
N GLU A 75 -12.90 -10.89 -2.80
CA GLU A 75 -13.87 -10.28 -3.72
C GLU A 75 -15.30 -10.36 -3.17
N GLN A 76 -15.68 -11.47 -2.51
CA GLN A 76 -16.96 -11.57 -1.82
C GLN A 76 -17.11 -10.58 -0.65
N LEU A 77 -16.05 -10.36 0.13
CA LEU A 77 -16.05 -9.41 1.25
C LEU A 77 -16.08 -7.94 0.76
N ASP A 78 -15.30 -7.61 -0.27
CA ASP A 78 -15.28 -6.29 -0.89
C ASP A 78 -16.60 -5.98 -1.62
N GLN A 79 -17.25 -6.98 -2.24
CA GLN A 79 -18.61 -6.84 -2.82
C GLN A 79 -19.66 -6.59 -1.72
N TRP A 80 -19.68 -7.39 -0.65
CA TRP A 80 -20.60 -7.20 0.48
C TRP A 80 -20.46 -5.80 1.10
N ARG A 81 -19.23 -5.32 1.24
CA ARG A 81 -18.91 -3.96 1.70
C ARG A 81 -19.47 -2.90 0.75
N SER A 82 -19.30 -3.07 -0.57
CA SER A 82 -19.84 -2.14 -1.57
C SER A 82 -21.37 -2.10 -1.55
N ASP A 83 -22.02 -3.26 -1.45
CA ASP A 83 -23.48 -3.38 -1.37
C ASP A 83 -24.03 -2.70 -0.10
N CYS A 84 -23.32 -2.84 1.03
CA CYS A 84 -23.65 -2.17 2.28
C CYS A 84 -23.53 -0.64 2.18
N TYR A 85 -22.46 -0.10 1.57
CA TYR A 85 -22.36 1.35 1.33
C TYR A 85 -23.48 1.85 0.39
N HIS A 86 -23.73 1.17 -0.75
CA HIS A 86 -24.82 1.54 -1.65
C HIS A 86 -26.21 1.50 -0.98
N HIS A 87 -26.43 0.59 -0.01
CA HIS A 87 -27.65 0.60 0.78
C HIS A 87 -27.74 1.79 1.74
N ILE A 88 -26.64 2.11 2.45
CA ILE A 88 -26.55 3.27 3.35
C ILE A 88 -26.79 4.58 2.59
N ASP A 89 -26.12 4.77 1.45
CA ASP A 89 -26.26 5.95 0.58
C ASP A 89 -27.68 6.08 0.05
N SER A 90 -28.30 4.98 -0.39
CA SER A 90 -29.69 4.97 -0.86
C SER A 90 -30.70 5.39 0.22
N VAL A 91 -30.51 4.93 1.47
CA VAL A 91 -31.31 5.33 2.62
C VAL A 91 -31.07 6.80 2.98
N TYR A 92 -29.83 7.28 2.93
CA TYR A 92 -29.46 8.67 3.15
C TYR A 92 -30.12 9.61 2.12
N ASP A 93 -30.00 9.29 0.82
CA ASP A 93 -30.61 10.02 -0.28
C ASP A 93 -32.15 10.01 -0.18
N GLN A 94 -32.75 8.90 0.28
CA GLN A 94 -34.19 8.84 0.51
C GLN A 94 -34.61 9.77 1.66
N ALA A 95 -33.86 9.82 2.76
CA ALA A 95 -34.10 10.73 3.87
C ALA A 95 -33.90 12.20 3.46
N GLN A 96 -32.85 12.53 2.70
CA GLN A 96 -32.65 13.87 2.14
C GLN A 96 -33.82 14.30 1.25
N ARG A 97 -34.28 13.43 0.34
CA ARG A 97 -35.43 13.73 -0.54
C ARG A 97 -36.72 13.96 0.24
N GLN A 98 -36.97 13.20 1.31
CA GLN A 98 -38.12 13.44 2.20
C GLN A 98 -38.01 14.78 2.94
N LEU A 99 -36.82 15.12 3.45
CA LEU A 99 -36.56 16.41 4.11
C LEU A 99 -36.77 17.59 3.15
N ALA A 100 -36.25 17.49 1.92
CA ALA A 100 -36.41 18.50 0.88
C ALA A 100 -37.89 18.75 0.55
N LEU A 101 -38.70 17.69 0.38
CA LEU A 101 -40.15 17.81 0.10
C LEU A 101 -40.93 18.48 1.23
N ILE A 102 -40.55 18.24 2.50
CA ILE A 102 -41.16 18.90 3.66
C ILE A 102 -40.86 20.41 3.64
N LEU A 103 -39.60 20.78 3.40
CA LEU A 103 -39.15 22.17 3.31
C LEU A 103 -39.76 22.90 2.10
N GLU A 104 -39.79 22.26 0.93
CA GLU A 104 -40.41 22.81 -0.28
C GLU A 104 -41.90 23.12 -0.06
N LYS A 105 -42.65 22.18 0.54
CA LYS A 105 -44.06 22.39 0.85
C LYS A 105 -44.27 23.56 1.82
N HIS A 106 -43.48 23.64 2.88
CA HIS A 106 -43.56 24.74 3.85
C HIS A 106 -43.24 26.10 3.21
N ASN A 107 -42.19 26.16 2.37
CA ASN A 107 -41.81 27.35 1.62
C ASN A 107 -42.88 27.75 0.59
N ALA A 108 -43.57 26.79 -0.04
CA ALA A 108 -44.68 27.07 -0.95
C ALA A 108 -45.90 27.68 -0.20
N GLU A 109 -46.20 27.20 1.02
CA GLU A 109 -47.27 27.76 1.86
C GLU A 109 -46.93 29.18 2.35
N LEU A 110 -45.69 29.44 2.78
CA LEU A 110 -45.19 30.79 3.10
C LEU A 110 -45.26 31.74 1.89
N THR A 111 -44.80 31.27 0.72
CA THR A 111 -44.77 32.07 -0.52
C THR A 111 -46.19 32.41 -0.99
N LYS A 112 -47.12 31.45 -0.92
CA LYS A 112 -48.54 31.66 -1.23
C LYS A 112 -49.17 32.70 -0.31
N LYS A 113 -48.97 32.58 1.01
CA LYS A 113 -49.48 33.53 2.02
C LYS A 113 -48.94 34.94 1.78
N THR A 114 -47.63 35.06 1.52
CA THR A 114 -46.96 36.32 1.19
C THR A 114 -47.55 36.96 -0.07
N THR A 115 -47.71 36.17 -1.14
CA THR A 115 -48.28 36.63 -2.41
C THR A 115 -49.72 37.12 -2.25
N GLN A 116 -50.55 36.43 -1.47
CA GLN A 116 -51.94 36.83 -1.19
C GLN A 116 -51.99 38.17 -0.44
N ASN A 117 -51.16 38.35 0.59
CA ASN A 117 -51.05 39.62 1.32
C ASN A 117 -50.60 40.78 0.40
N VAL A 118 -49.60 40.55 -0.46
CA VAL A 118 -49.11 41.55 -1.43
C VAL A 118 -50.20 41.97 -2.43
N GLU A 119 -50.97 41.02 -2.98
CA GLU A 119 -52.04 41.36 -3.93
C GLU A 119 -53.22 42.09 -3.26
N SER A 120 -53.54 41.74 -2.01
CA SER A 120 -54.49 42.50 -1.19
C SER A 120 -54.00 43.93 -0.92
N LEU A 121 -52.71 44.13 -0.63
CA LEU A 121 -52.11 45.46 -0.47
C LEU A 121 -52.12 46.28 -1.77
N LYS A 122 -51.86 45.66 -2.94
CA LYS A 122 -52.02 46.34 -4.25
C LYS A 122 -53.46 46.81 -4.46
N THR A 123 -54.43 45.96 -4.13
CA THR A 123 -55.86 46.27 -4.27
C THR A 123 -56.27 47.45 -3.39
N ILE A 124 -55.87 47.42 -2.10
CA ILE A 124 -56.07 48.53 -1.15
C ILE A 124 -55.41 49.81 -1.65
N ARG A 125 -54.17 49.73 -2.17
CA ARG A 125 -53.44 50.89 -2.73
C ARG A 125 -54.13 51.46 -3.97
N ARG A 126 -54.78 50.63 -4.79
CA ARG A 126 -55.59 51.09 -5.94
C ARG A 126 -56.86 51.81 -5.47
N GLU A 127 -57.66 51.18 -4.60
CA GLU A 127 -58.86 51.81 -4.02
C GLU A 127 -58.53 53.16 -3.35
N LEU A 128 -57.40 53.22 -2.62
CA LEU A 128 -56.97 54.44 -1.94
C LEU A 128 -56.49 55.53 -2.91
N GLY A 129 -55.90 55.16 -4.05
CA GLY A 129 -55.56 56.10 -5.13
C GLY A 129 -56.79 56.64 -5.87
N GLU A 130 -57.79 55.78 -6.10
CA GLU A 130 -59.08 56.15 -6.69
C GLU A 130 -59.80 57.18 -5.79
N LEU A 131 -60.00 56.87 -4.51
CA LEU A 131 -60.64 57.78 -3.54
C LEU A 131 -59.91 59.13 -3.37
N LEU A 132 -58.58 59.15 -3.44
CA LEU A 132 -57.81 60.40 -3.41
C LEU A 132 -58.05 61.29 -4.64
N SER A 133 -58.48 60.72 -5.76
CA SER A 133 -58.82 61.48 -6.98
C SER A 133 -60.25 62.01 -7.00
N GLU A 134 -61.19 61.37 -6.30
CA GLU A 134 -62.61 61.74 -6.25
C GLU A 134 -62.92 62.96 -5.35
N GLY A 135 -62.01 63.32 -4.43
CA GLY A 135 -62.08 64.55 -3.62
C GLY A 135 -63.17 64.61 -2.53
N ASN A 136 -64.16 63.72 -2.53
CA ASN A 136 -65.27 63.69 -1.55
C ASN A 136 -65.39 62.31 -0.89
N ILE A 137 -64.50 62.02 0.06
CA ILE A 137 -64.35 60.70 0.69
C ILE A 137 -65.25 60.56 1.93
N ALA A 138 -66.13 59.56 1.95
CA ALA A 138 -66.97 59.25 3.11
C ALA A 138 -66.20 58.43 4.16
N TYR A 139 -66.40 58.74 5.45
CA TYR A 139 -65.73 58.06 6.57
C TYR A 139 -65.87 56.52 6.54
N ARG A 140 -66.98 55.99 6.02
CA ARG A 140 -67.21 54.54 5.86
C ARG A 140 -66.22 53.86 4.89
N GLN A 141 -65.75 54.57 3.85
CA GLN A 141 -64.73 54.05 2.93
C GLN A 141 -63.37 53.95 3.64
N ILE A 142 -63.02 54.95 4.46
CA ILE A 142 -61.80 54.95 5.27
C ILE A 142 -61.83 53.83 6.32
N ASP A 143 -62.98 53.60 6.98
CA ASP A 143 -63.16 52.51 7.95
C ASP A 143 -63.06 51.12 7.30
N LYS A 144 -63.60 50.92 6.08
CA LYS A 144 -63.43 49.70 5.27
C LYS A 144 -61.94 49.42 5.03
N LEU A 145 -61.19 50.39 4.51
CA LEU A 145 -59.76 50.23 4.21
C LEU A 145 -58.92 49.98 5.47
N LYS A 146 -59.23 50.66 6.59
CA LYS A 146 -58.58 50.40 7.89
C LYS A 146 -58.79 48.97 8.36
N LYS A 147 -59.99 48.41 8.21
CA LYS A 147 -60.29 47.02 8.56
C LYS A 147 -59.50 46.03 7.69
N GLN A 148 -59.47 46.24 6.38
CA GLN A 148 -58.69 45.40 5.45
C GLN A 148 -57.18 45.44 5.77
N ILE A 149 -56.61 46.61 6.08
CA ILE A 149 -55.20 46.72 6.49
C ILE A 149 -54.92 46.00 7.82
N ASN A 150 -55.83 46.13 8.80
CA ASN A 150 -55.67 45.45 10.09
C ASN A 150 -55.81 43.93 9.98
N GLU A 151 -56.62 43.43 9.05
CA GLU A 151 -56.72 41.99 8.76
C GLU A 151 -55.43 41.45 8.14
N ILE A 152 -54.81 42.17 7.20
CA ILE A 152 -53.50 41.78 6.64
C ILE A 152 -52.42 41.73 7.75
N LYS A 153 -52.41 42.71 8.67
CA LYS A 153 -51.51 42.71 9.84
C LYS A 153 -51.75 41.53 10.79
N ARG A 154 -53.00 41.15 11.04
CA ARG A 154 -53.34 39.95 11.82
C ARG A 154 -52.81 38.70 11.13
N ASN A 155 -53.06 38.56 9.83
CA ASN A 155 -52.60 37.44 9.03
C ASN A 155 -51.05 37.34 9.00
N GLU A 156 -50.34 38.47 9.02
CA GLU A 156 -48.87 38.54 9.14
C GLU A 156 -48.38 38.08 10.52
N GLN A 157 -49.07 38.47 11.60
CA GLN A 157 -48.73 38.09 12.99
C GLN A 157 -49.03 36.62 13.31
N GLU A 158 -50.01 36.01 12.63
CA GLU A 158 -50.27 34.57 12.68
C GLU A 158 -49.11 33.79 12.03
N ARG A 159 -48.14 33.35 12.84
CA ARG A 159 -47.05 32.48 12.37
C ARG A 159 -47.61 31.22 11.73
N ILE A 160 -47.02 30.79 10.61
CA ILE A 160 -47.05 29.38 10.24
C ILE A 160 -46.07 28.69 11.21
N ASN A 161 -46.48 27.58 11.83
CA ASN A 161 -45.59 26.85 12.73
C ASN A 161 -44.42 26.24 11.94
N ASP A 162 -43.20 26.50 12.39
CA ASP A 162 -42.00 25.83 11.89
C ASP A 162 -42.10 24.31 12.13
N PRO A 163 -41.67 23.46 11.19
CA PRO A 163 -41.74 22.01 11.36
C PRO A 163 -40.69 21.51 12.37
N ASP A 164 -41.15 20.90 13.48
CA ASP A 164 -40.28 20.24 14.48
C ASP A 164 -39.71 18.93 13.91
N ILE A 165 -38.62 19.06 13.15
CA ILE A 165 -37.93 17.96 12.49
C ILE A 165 -36.80 17.46 13.39
N ARG A 166 -36.85 16.17 13.76
CA ARG A 166 -35.84 15.52 14.59
C ARG A 166 -35.34 14.25 13.92
N ILE A 167 -34.03 14.12 13.80
CA ILE A 167 -33.37 12.92 13.30
C ILE A 167 -32.97 12.07 14.50
N ILE A 168 -33.37 10.79 14.52
CA ILE A 168 -32.97 9.82 15.53
C ILE A 168 -32.08 8.79 14.82
N THR A 169 -30.80 8.79 15.15
CA THR A 169 -29.83 7.80 14.65
C THR A 169 -29.61 6.68 15.66
N GLN A 170 -29.20 5.52 15.17
CA GLN A 170 -28.75 4.38 15.99
C GLN A 170 -27.39 3.91 15.44
N LYS A 171 -26.53 3.36 16.31
CA LYS A 171 -25.24 2.81 15.89
C LYS A 171 -25.47 1.47 15.15
N LEU A 172 -24.90 1.32 13.96
CA LEU A 172 -24.85 0.05 13.26
C LEU A 172 -23.81 -0.89 13.92
N ASP A 173 -24.15 -2.15 14.05
CA ASP A 173 -23.37 -3.17 14.75
C ASP A 173 -22.92 -4.25 13.76
N VAL A 174 -21.78 -4.00 13.11
CA VAL A 174 -21.28 -4.81 11.99
C VAL A 174 -20.72 -6.18 12.39
N GLU A 175 -20.32 -6.35 13.66
CA GLU A 175 -19.79 -7.63 14.18
C GLU A 175 -20.82 -8.76 14.13
N LYS A 176 -22.13 -8.43 14.06
CA LYS A 176 -23.22 -9.40 13.98
C LYS A 176 -23.57 -9.86 12.56
N HIS A 177 -22.78 -9.46 11.55
CA HIS A 177 -23.14 -9.63 10.14
C HIS A 177 -22.08 -10.34 9.27
N VAL A 178 -20.94 -10.77 9.85
CA VAL A 178 -19.88 -11.49 9.12
C VAL A 178 -19.37 -12.68 9.95
N ASP A 179 -19.70 -13.91 9.53
CA ASP A 179 -19.19 -15.15 10.10
C ASP A 179 -18.08 -15.76 9.20
N ILE A 180 -16.90 -16.02 9.76
CA ILE A 180 -15.79 -16.69 9.04
C ILE A 180 -15.73 -18.17 9.45
N ILE A 181 -16.14 -19.07 8.55
CA ILE A 181 -16.21 -20.52 8.82
C ILE A 181 -14.99 -21.23 8.22
N TRP A 182 -14.11 -21.76 9.08
CA TRP A 182 -12.89 -22.48 8.67
C TRP A 182 -12.98 -23.98 9.01
N ASN A 183 -13.07 -24.83 7.98
CA ASN A 183 -13.25 -26.29 8.15
C ASN A 183 -11.96 -27.07 7.80
N VAL A 184 -11.16 -27.43 8.81
CA VAL A 184 -10.07 -28.40 8.66
C VAL A 184 -10.62 -29.82 8.80
N LYS A 185 -10.35 -30.71 7.83
CA LYS A 185 -10.46 -32.16 8.07
C LYS A 185 -9.19 -32.63 8.78
N PRO A 186 -9.26 -33.30 9.93
CA PRO A 186 -8.09 -33.95 10.51
C PRO A 186 -7.60 -35.06 9.58
N VAL A 187 -6.28 -35.14 9.40
CA VAL A 187 -5.63 -36.26 8.72
C VAL A 187 -5.33 -37.33 9.78
N GLU A 188 -5.87 -38.53 9.62
CA GLU A 188 -5.56 -39.65 10.49
C GLU A 188 -4.16 -40.20 10.16
N GLU A 189 -3.22 -40.12 11.09
CA GLU A 189 -1.87 -40.67 10.92
C GLU A 189 -1.88 -42.22 11.08
N GLU A 190 -1.94 -42.95 9.98
CA GLU A 190 -1.55 -44.38 9.97
C GLU A 190 -0.03 -44.52 10.19
N LEU A 191 0.40 -44.53 11.46
CA LEU A 191 1.78 -44.75 11.86
C LEU A 191 2.36 -46.04 11.24
N PRO A 192 3.50 -45.98 10.49
CA PRO A 192 4.09 -47.15 9.89
C PRO A 192 4.51 -48.21 10.92
N LYS A 193 4.00 -49.43 10.76
CA LYS A 193 4.28 -50.58 11.65
C LYS A 193 5.75 -51.00 11.57
N GLN A 194 6.58 -50.44 12.46
CA GLN A 194 7.97 -50.86 12.61
C GLN A 194 8.07 -52.35 12.95
N ARG A 195 8.72 -53.13 12.08
CA ARG A 195 9.19 -54.48 12.41
C ARG A 195 10.52 -54.38 13.16
N THR A 196 10.46 -54.16 14.46
CA THR A 196 11.64 -54.34 15.33
C THR A 196 11.96 -55.83 15.47
N THR A 197 13.24 -56.18 15.43
CA THR A 197 13.74 -57.54 15.55
C THR A 197 13.72 -58.02 17.01
N LYS A 198 13.54 -59.34 17.21
CA LYS A 198 13.57 -59.94 18.54
C LYS A 198 15.00 -60.03 19.10
N THR A 199 15.22 -59.38 20.23
CA THR A 199 16.15 -59.83 21.29
C THR A 199 15.52 -59.52 22.65
N ALA A 200 15.91 -60.24 23.70
CA ALA A 200 15.18 -60.23 24.97
C ALA A 200 16.05 -59.77 26.15
N SER A 201 15.45 -59.11 27.14
CA SER A 201 15.57 -59.52 28.56
C SER A 201 14.74 -58.66 29.53
N SER A 202 14.26 -59.32 30.59
CA SER A 202 14.09 -58.83 31.98
C SER A 202 13.45 -57.46 32.32
N CYS A 203 12.26 -57.57 32.93
CA CYS A 203 12.01 -57.19 34.35
C CYS A 203 11.39 -55.82 34.77
N ILE A 204 10.14 -55.94 35.26
CA ILE A 204 9.69 -55.64 36.65
C ILE A 204 9.28 -54.19 37.05
N HIS A 205 8.14 -54.13 37.79
CA HIS A 205 7.61 -53.03 38.65
C HIS A 205 7.17 -51.69 37.99
N HIS A 206 6.15 -50.95 38.48
CA HIS A 206 4.98 -51.26 39.33
C HIS A 206 3.96 -50.09 39.34
N PHE A 207 2.77 -50.27 39.97
CA PHE A 207 1.67 -49.29 40.19
C PHE A 207 1.02 -48.63 38.95
N ARG A 208 -0.31 -48.54 38.73
CA ARG A 208 -1.58 -48.81 39.47
C ARG A 208 -2.22 -47.64 40.26
N SER A 209 -2.98 -46.79 39.57
CA SER A 209 -4.24 -46.15 40.04
C SER A 209 -5.00 -45.58 38.82
N TYR A 210 -6.23 -45.95 38.42
CA TYR A 210 -7.56 -46.05 39.06
C TYR A 210 -8.30 -44.71 39.33
N SER A 211 -9.16 -44.31 38.37
CA SER A 211 -10.53 -43.77 38.54
C SER A 211 -11.02 -43.20 37.19
N SER A 212 -12.19 -43.46 36.56
CA SER A 212 -13.47 -44.20 36.77
C SER A 212 -14.65 -43.25 36.50
N THR A 213 -15.86 -43.79 36.24
CA THR A 213 -17.12 -43.07 35.87
C THR A 213 -17.09 -42.41 34.49
N ASP A 214 -17.80 -42.85 33.45
CA ASP A 214 -19.14 -43.48 33.27
C ASP A 214 -20.33 -42.50 33.27
N SER A 215 -20.97 -42.34 32.10
CA SER A 215 -22.44 -42.32 31.91
C SER A 215 -22.84 -42.21 30.42
N ASP A 216 -23.51 -43.22 29.89
CA ASP A 216 -24.89 -43.18 29.32
C ASP A 216 -25.31 -42.12 28.26
N GLU A 217 -26.24 -42.37 27.32
CA GLU A 217 -26.70 -43.59 26.59
C GLU A 217 -27.61 -43.16 25.41
N GLU A 218 -27.84 -44.03 24.41
CA GLU A 218 -28.98 -44.00 23.44
C GLU A 218 -29.14 -42.77 22.46
N ASN A 219 -29.91 -42.75 21.36
CA ASN A 219 -30.70 -43.80 20.67
C ASN A 219 -30.89 -43.67 19.12
N ARG A 220 -30.84 -44.82 18.42
CA ARG A 220 -31.72 -45.32 17.32
C ARG A 220 -31.80 -44.78 15.86
N LYS A 221 -31.91 -45.80 14.96
CA LYS A 221 -32.58 -45.93 13.62
C LYS A 221 -31.87 -45.31 12.40
N GLN A 222 -31.52 -46.00 11.28
CA GLN A 222 -31.93 -47.23 10.54
C GLN A 222 -32.92 -47.05 9.36
N ARG A 223 -32.42 -47.26 8.11
CA ARG A 223 -32.98 -47.95 6.90
C ARG A 223 -32.01 -47.70 5.71
N THR A 224 -31.42 -48.62 4.92
CA THR A 224 -31.85 -49.82 4.14
C THR A 224 -32.73 -49.48 2.91
N THR A 225 -32.53 -49.91 1.63
CA THR A 225 -31.84 -51.08 1.02
C THR A 225 -31.40 -50.93 -0.48
N LYS A 226 -30.32 -51.64 -0.90
CA LYS A 226 -30.06 -52.44 -2.16
C LYS A 226 -30.53 -52.00 -3.60
N LYS A 227 -29.55 -51.89 -4.54
CA LYS A 227 -29.30 -52.60 -5.88
C LYS A 227 -30.47 -53.19 -6.74
N PRO A 228 -30.34 -53.54 -8.07
CA PRO A 228 -29.19 -53.53 -9.04
C PRO A 228 -29.45 -53.20 -10.58
N TYR A 229 -28.37 -53.10 -11.40
CA TYR A 229 -28.15 -53.45 -12.85
C TYR A 229 -29.19 -53.20 -13.99
N THR A 230 -28.74 -52.66 -15.16
CA THR A 230 -28.62 -53.41 -16.47
C THR A 230 -28.03 -52.63 -17.70
N ASN A 231 -26.76 -52.90 -18.03
CA ASN A 231 -26.17 -53.29 -19.34
C ASN A 231 -26.92 -53.05 -20.70
N LYS A 232 -26.32 -52.28 -21.68
CA LYS A 232 -25.92 -52.75 -23.05
C LYS A 232 -25.36 -51.69 -24.05
N LYS A 233 -24.56 -52.18 -25.02
CA LYS A 233 -23.96 -51.59 -26.26
C LYS A 233 -24.69 -52.15 -27.52
N PRO A 234 -24.38 -51.93 -28.84
CA PRO A 234 -23.12 -51.53 -29.56
C PRO A 234 -23.30 -50.21 -30.40
N ILE A 235 -22.67 -49.84 -31.54
CA ILE A 235 -21.85 -50.49 -32.62
C ILE A 235 -20.73 -49.53 -33.20
N ARG A 236 -20.40 -49.65 -34.50
CA ARG A 236 -19.45 -48.92 -35.40
C ARG A 236 -19.97 -49.13 -36.87
N PRO A 237 -19.23 -49.05 -38.03
CA PRO A 237 -17.90 -48.51 -38.35
C PRO A 237 -17.78 -47.73 -39.71
N SER A 238 -16.58 -47.18 -40.00
CA SER A 238 -15.96 -47.21 -41.35
C SER A 238 -14.42 -46.99 -41.26
N MET A 239 -13.67 -47.25 -42.33
CA MET A 239 -12.20 -47.15 -42.43
C MET A 239 -11.74 -46.82 -43.86
N SER A 240 -10.57 -46.20 -44.03
CA SER A 240 -9.76 -46.31 -45.26
C SER A 240 -8.26 -45.98 -45.08
N THR A 241 -7.40 -46.95 -45.42
CA THR A 241 -6.18 -46.88 -46.29
C THR A 241 -5.12 -45.78 -46.07
N SER A 242 -3.89 -46.08 -45.60
CA SER A 242 -2.65 -46.50 -46.36
C SER A 242 -1.92 -45.35 -47.12
N GLN A 243 -0.60 -45.29 -47.34
CA GLN A 243 0.47 -46.31 -47.35
C GLN A 243 1.89 -45.66 -47.23
N LYS A 244 2.84 -46.37 -46.60
CA LYS A 244 4.35 -46.26 -46.61
C LYS A 244 5.09 -45.07 -47.27
N SER A 245 6.13 -44.55 -46.59
CA SER A 245 7.51 -44.39 -47.12
C SER A 245 8.54 -44.14 -45.99
N ILE A 246 9.84 -44.05 -46.31
CA ILE A 246 11.00 -44.10 -45.39
C ILE A 246 12.04 -42.99 -45.76
N ASP A 247 12.90 -42.64 -44.79
CA ASP A 247 14.13 -41.80 -44.88
C ASP A 247 14.00 -40.29 -45.20
N LYS A 248 14.29 -39.45 -44.19
CA LYS A 248 15.62 -38.80 -44.06
C LYS A 248 15.81 -38.01 -42.76
N CYS A 249 17.01 -38.09 -42.19
CA CYS A 249 17.47 -37.25 -41.08
C CYS A 249 17.98 -35.90 -41.59
N ARG A 250 17.42 -34.79 -41.08
CA ARG A 250 18.12 -33.53 -40.70
C ARG A 250 17.13 -32.44 -40.31
N ILE A 251 17.22 -31.96 -39.07
CA ILE A 251 17.53 -30.55 -38.72
C ILE A 251 17.52 -30.46 -37.19
N CYS A 252 18.59 -29.89 -36.62
CA CYS A 252 18.62 -29.57 -35.20
C CYS A 252 18.15 -28.11 -35.05
N PHE A 253 17.00 -27.90 -34.42
CA PHE A 253 16.62 -26.59 -33.87
C PHE A 253 16.48 -26.72 -32.36
N MET A 254 17.56 -26.39 -31.66
CA MET A 254 17.47 -26.08 -30.23
C MET A 254 16.63 -24.81 -30.11
N THR A 255 15.38 -24.94 -29.66
CA THR A 255 14.55 -23.79 -29.30
C THR A 255 15.13 -23.14 -28.05
N PHE A 256 16.01 -22.15 -28.24
CA PHE A 256 16.44 -21.25 -27.18
C PHE A 256 15.20 -20.74 -26.42
N PRO A 257 15.27 -20.58 -25.08
CA PRO A 257 14.17 -20.01 -24.32
C PRO A 257 13.80 -18.65 -24.92
N LYS A 258 12.51 -18.43 -25.15
CA LYS A 258 12.01 -17.17 -25.73
C LYS A 258 12.53 -16.00 -24.89
N ARG A 259 13.26 -15.07 -25.51
CA ARG A 259 13.63 -13.81 -24.86
C ARG A 259 12.33 -13.13 -24.41
N MET A 260 12.14 -12.97 -23.09
CA MET A 260 11.06 -12.18 -22.52
C MET A 260 10.99 -10.82 -23.23
N THR A 261 9.79 -10.41 -23.65
CA THR A 261 9.61 -9.09 -24.28
C THR A 261 9.88 -7.99 -23.26
N GLN A 262 10.05 -6.75 -23.74
CA GLN A 262 10.21 -5.59 -22.86
C GLN A 262 8.99 -5.43 -21.92
N ASN A 263 7.79 -5.74 -22.39
CA ASN A 263 6.57 -5.67 -21.58
C ASN A 263 6.51 -6.80 -20.54
N ASP A 264 6.95 -8.02 -20.86
CA ASP A 264 7.02 -9.12 -19.89
C ASP A 264 8.06 -8.82 -18.80
N ARG A 265 9.19 -8.21 -19.18
CA ARG A 265 10.22 -7.74 -18.25
C ARG A 265 9.70 -6.63 -17.33
N ILE A 266 8.97 -5.66 -17.87
CA ILE A 266 8.37 -4.58 -17.06
C ILE A 266 7.31 -5.15 -16.10
N LYS A 267 6.42 -6.04 -16.56
CA LYS A 267 5.43 -6.70 -15.68
C LYS A 267 6.10 -7.53 -14.58
N HIS A 268 7.10 -8.34 -14.92
CA HIS A 268 7.85 -9.13 -13.94
C HIS A 268 8.63 -8.24 -12.97
N LEU A 269 9.18 -7.11 -13.42
CA LEU A 269 9.87 -6.14 -12.55
C LEU A 269 8.89 -5.47 -11.58
N LEU A 270 7.70 -5.06 -12.05
CA LEU A 270 6.65 -4.49 -11.20
C LEU A 270 6.15 -5.48 -10.14
N ILE A 271 5.94 -6.75 -10.51
CA ILE A 271 5.55 -7.81 -9.56
C ILE A 271 6.64 -8.06 -8.50
N VAL A 272 7.91 -8.15 -8.91
CA VAL A 272 9.03 -8.32 -7.98
C VAL A 272 9.22 -7.08 -7.09
N MET A 273 8.96 -5.87 -7.61
CA MET A 273 9.02 -4.64 -6.82
C MET A 273 7.88 -4.53 -5.81
N SER A 274 6.66 -4.97 -6.13
CA SER A 274 5.58 -4.99 -5.14
C SER A 274 5.80 -6.07 -4.07
N GLU A 275 6.27 -7.26 -4.43
CA GLU A 275 6.71 -8.28 -3.46
C GLU A 275 7.83 -7.77 -2.55
N GLN A 276 8.84 -7.08 -3.10
CA GLN A 276 9.90 -6.48 -2.30
C GLN A 276 9.38 -5.36 -1.39
N ALA A 277 8.50 -4.48 -1.89
CA ALA A 277 7.89 -3.43 -1.10
C ALA A 277 7.05 -4.00 0.05
N ILE A 278 6.24 -5.03 -0.18
CA ILE A 278 5.45 -5.73 0.86
C ILE A 278 6.38 -6.34 1.93
N ARG A 279 7.47 -7.00 1.53
CA ARG A 279 8.44 -7.61 2.46
C ARG A 279 9.24 -6.62 3.30
N ILE A 280 9.41 -5.38 2.83
CA ILE A 280 10.08 -4.30 3.58
C ILE A 280 9.04 -3.57 4.45
N ALA A 281 7.84 -3.31 3.93
CA ALA A 281 6.71 -2.72 4.66
C ALA A 281 6.34 -3.53 5.90
N SER A 282 6.39 -4.87 5.84
CA SER A 282 6.16 -5.74 7.00
C SER A 282 7.26 -5.69 8.08
N CYS A 283 8.32 -4.90 7.88
CA CYS A 283 9.34 -4.59 8.89
C CYS A 283 9.11 -3.21 9.55
N CYS A 284 8.28 -2.35 8.97
CA CYS A 284 7.89 -1.06 9.54
C CYS A 284 6.66 -1.23 10.45
N LEU A 285 6.56 -0.39 11.49
CA LEU A 285 5.39 -0.35 12.35
C LEU A 285 4.25 0.42 11.65
N HIS A 286 3.19 -0.29 11.28
CA HIS A 286 2.05 0.25 10.55
C HIS A 286 0.73 -0.29 11.12
N ASP A 287 -0.38 0.38 10.78
CA ASP A 287 -1.73 -0.09 11.06
C ASP A 287 -2.06 -1.32 10.17
N PRO A 288 -2.39 -2.50 10.74
CA PRO A 288 -2.73 -3.69 9.98
C PRO A 288 -3.92 -3.52 9.02
N GLU A 289 -4.89 -2.66 9.33
CA GLU A 289 -6.05 -2.41 8.46
C GLU A 289 -5.66 -1.54 7.25
N HIS A 290 -4.58 -0.78 7.36
CA HIS A 290 -4.13 0.21 6.37
C HIS A 290 -2.74 -0.09 5.77
N VAL A 291 -2.32 -1.36 5.79
CA VAL A 291 -1.02 -1.84 5.28
C VAL A 291 -0.66 -1.36 3.86
N PHE A 292 -1.66 -1.10 3.00
CA PHE A 292 -1.43 -0.58 1.65
C PHE A 292 -0.75 0.81 1.65
N ILE A 293 -0.99 1.64 2.67
CA ILE A 293 -0.33 2.94 2.83
C ILE A 293 1.17 2.74 3.06
N GLN A 294 1.53 1.82 3.97
CA GLN A 294 2.91 1.48 4.24
C GLN A 294 3.60 0.91 3.00
N VAL A 295 2.92 0.04 2.23
CA VAL A 295 3.45 -0.50 0.97
C VAL A 295 3.70 0.61 -0.05
N ALA A 296 2.78 1.58 -0.21
CA ALA A 296 2.96 2.70 -1.14
C ALA A 296 4.13 3.62 -0.73
N GLN A 297 4.26 3.95 0.57
CA GLN A 297 5.41 4.68 1.11
C GLN A 297 6.73 3.94 0.82
N THR A 298 6.77 2.64 1.10
CA THR A 298 7.94 1.78 0.90
C THR A 298 8.29 1.63 -0.59
N GLU A 299 7.31 1.47 -1.48
CA GLU A 299 7.55 1.38 -2.93
C GLU A 299 8.12 2.69 -3.51
N HIS A 300 7.66 3.85 -3.01
CA HIS A 300 8.24 5.15 -3.37
C HIS A 300 9.69 5.28 -2.90
N ARG A 301 10.00 4.91 -1.65
CA ARG A 301 11.40 4.91 -1.16
C ARG A 301 12.28 3.91 -1.95
N LEU A 302 11.72 2.77 -2.37
CA LEU A 302 12.40 1.78 -3.21
C LEU A 302 12.74 2.33 -4.61
N LYS A 303 11.80 3.02 -5.26
CA LYS A 303 12.03 3.71 -6.54
C LYS A 303 13.14 4.76 -6.42
N LEU A 304 13.14 5.57 -5.35
CA LEU A 304 14.20 6.54 -5.07
C LEU A 304 15.57 5.88 -4.87
N ALA A 305 15.66 4.83 -4.06
CA ALA A 305 16.91 4.13 -3.79
C ALA A 305 17.47 3.38 -5.02
N GLN A 306 16.61 2.93 -5.93
CA GLN A 306 17.00 2.41 -7.25
C GLN A 306 17.60 3.52 -8.14
N ILE A 307 16.96 4.71 -8.22
CA ILE A 307 17.49 5.87 -8.97
C ILE A 307 18.85 6.30 -8.40
N TRP A 308 19.00 6.33 -7.08
CA TRP A 308 20.28 6.57 -6.41
C TRP A 308 21.31 5.44 -6.56
N SER A 309 20.93 4.29 -7.10
CA SER A 309 21.80 3.11 -7.24
C SER A 309 22.53 2.77 -5.93
N ILE A 310 21.78 2.63 -4.82
CA ILE A 310 22.33 2.15 -3.55
C ILE A 310 22.85 0.71 -3.74
N GLN A 311 24.08 0.43 -3.32
CA GLN A 311 24.75 -0.84 -3.57
C GLN A 311 24.74 -1.75 -2.32
N PRO A 312 24.64 -3.08 -2.49
CA PRO A 312 24.97 -4.04 -1.43
C PRO A 312 26.35 -3.76 -0.84
N GLY A 313 26.47 -3.82 0.48
CA GLY A 313 27.71 -3.49 1.20
C GLY A 313 27.95 -2.00 1.48
N SER A 314 27.08 -1.08 1.05
CA SER A 314 27.27 0.36 1.32
C SER A 314 27.09 0.70 2.80
N ASN A 315 27.90 1.62 3.31
CA ASN A 315 27.66 2.34 4.55
C ASN A 315 26.88 3.62 4.24
N VAL A 316 25.66 3.73 4.75
CA VAL A 316 24.71 4.81 4.44
C VAL A 316 24.48 5.68 5.67
N LEU A 317 24.44 6.99 5.46
CA LEU A 317 24.03 7.98 6.45
C LEU A 317 22.73 8.65 6.00
N GLU A 318 21.63 8.37 6.68
CA GLU A 318 20.32 8.94 6.38
C GLU A 318 20.01 10.09 7.35
N ILE A 319 19.51 11.21 6.82
CA ILE A 319 19.33 12.47 7.55
C ILE A 319 17.87 12.90 7.46
N GLY A 320 17.22 12.98 8.63
CA GLY A 320 15.77 13.09 8.78
C GLY A 320 15.09 11.75 8.53
N CYS A 321 15.51 10.69 9.24
CA CYS A 321 14.99 9.34 9.02
C CYS A 321 13.57 9.12 9.58
N GLY A 322 13.06 10.01 10.44
CA GLY A 322 11.71 9.94 11.00
C GLY A 322 11.39 8.58 11.65
N GLN A 323 10.30 7.96 11.20
CA GLN A 323 9.86 6.62 11.64
C GLN A 323 10.68 5.46 11.04
N GLY A 324 11.48 5.71 10.00
CA GLY A 324 12.41 4.73 9.42
C GLY A 324 12.04 4.13 8.06
N ASP A 325 11.04 4.65 7.34
CA ASP A 325 10.58 4.09 6.05
C ASP A 325 11.69 4.00 4.98
N CYS A 326 12.47 5.06 4.82
CA CYS A 326 13.60 5.03 3.90
C CYS A 326 14.74 4.19 4.48
N THR A 327 14.96 4.21 5.80
CA THR A 327 15.92 3.34 6.51
C THR A 327 15.67 1.85 6.25
N ALA A 328 14.41 1.40 6.28
CA ALA A 328 14.05 0.01 6.00
C ALA A 328 14.40 -0.40 4.56
N VAL A 329 14.10 0.47 3.58
CA VAL A 329 14.50 0.25 2.18
C VAL A 329 16.01 0.23 2.02
N LEU A 330 16.72 1.21 2.60
CA LEU A 330 18.18 1.31 2.54
C LEU A 330 18.83 0.07 3.17
N ALA A 331 18.37 -0.36 4.34
CA ALA A 331 18.86 -1.55 5.04
C ALA A 331 18.66 -2.83 4.21
N SER A 332 17.47 -2.98 3.60
CA SER A 332 17.18 -4.11 2.71
C SER A 332 18.03 -4.12 1.43
N LEU A 333 18.52 -2.98 0.96
CA LEU A 333 19.34 -2.86 -0.26
C LEU A 333 20.84 -3.01 0.00
N VAL A 334 21.35 -2.52 1.15
CA VAL A 334 22.75 -2.73 1.53
C VAL A 334 23.00 -4.16 2.01
N GLY A 335 22.00 -4.79 2.61
CA GLY A 335 22.06 -6.19 3.08
C GLY A 335 23.09 -6.42 4.19
N SER A 336 23.36 -7.68 4.49
CA SER A 336 24.17 -8.11 5.66
C SER A 336 25.66 -7.72 5.62
N LEU A 337 26.14 -7.08 4.56
CA LEU A 337 27.51 -6.58 4.43
C LEU A 337 27.62 -5.05 4.53
N GLY A 338 26.49 -4.34 4.56
CA GLY A 338 26.44 -2.89 4.70
C GLY A 338 25.62 -2.46 5.92
N HIS A 339 25.50 -1.15 6.13
CA HIS A 339 24.88 -0.61 7.34
C HIS A 339 24.25 0.76 7.08
N VAL A 340 23.16 1.09 7.77
CA VAL A 340 22.46 2.38 7.71
C VAL A 340 22.46 3.05 9.07
N THR A 341 23.04 4.24 9.15
CA THR A 341 22.89 5.14 10.30
C THR A 341 21.78 6.13 10.00
N GLY A 342 20.63 6.01 10.66
CA GLY A 342 19.54 6.97 10.58
C GLY A 342 19.68 8.04 11.66
N ILE A 343 19.67 9.31 11.27
CA ILE A 343 19.76 10.46 12.17
C ILE A 343 18.49 11.30 12.07
N ASP A 344 17.93 11.65 13.22
CA ASP A 344 16.83 12.59 13.33
C ASP A 344 16.92 13.34 14.68
N PRO A 345 16.79 14.68 14.74
CA PRO A 345 16.75 15.40 16.02
C PRO A 345 15.36 15.38 16.68
N GLY A 346 14.32 14.87 16.01
CA GLY A 346 12.94 14.84 16.50
C GLY A 346 12.77 14.10 17.84
N ASP A 347 11.74 14.47 18.59
CA ASP A 347 11.39 13.80 19.85
C ASP A 347 10.91 12.36 19.59
N LEU A 348 11.42 11.37 20.31
CA LEU A 348 10.99 9.97 20.15
C LEU A 348 9.54 9.72 20.58
N SER A 349 8.91 10.68 21.28
CA SER A 349 7.47 10.73 21.56
C SER A 349 6.62 11.47 20.51
N TYR A 350 7.24 12.10 19.50
CA TYR A 350 6.52 12.73 18.39
C TYR A 350 5.97 11.70 17.41
N GLY A 351 4.84 11.99 16.76
CA GLY A 351 4.20 11.14 15.75
C GLY A 351 2.96 10.41 16.25
N ALA A 352 2.03 10.13 15.32
CA ALA A 352 0.79 9.37 15.55
C ALA A 352 0.41 8.61 14.25
N PRO A 353 -0.28 7.45 14.33
CA PRO A 353 -0.72 6.75 15.54
C PRO A 353 0.45 6.14 16.34
N TYR A 354 1.63 6.01 15.73
CA TYR A 354 2.85 5.54 16.37
C TYR A 354 3.92 6.64 16.42
N THR A 355 4.66 6.71 17.52
CA THR A 355 5.73 7.70 17.68
C THR A 355 7.00 7.29 16.92
N LEU A 356 7.92 8.23 16.69
CA LEU A 356 9.22 7.96 16.07
C LEU A 356 9.96 6.84 16.82
N GLY A 357 9.99 6.89 18.15
CA GLY A 357 10.61 5.87 18.99
C GLY A 357 10.00 4.49 18.83
N GLN A 358 8.66 4.39 18.80
CA GLN A 358 7.96 3.11 18.62
C GLN A 358 8.25 2.47 17.26
N ALA A 359 8.22 3.28 16.18
CA ALA A 359 8.52 2.78 14.84
C ALA A 359 9.99 2.38 14.68
N GLN A 360 10.91 3.20 15.17
CA GLN A 360 12.35 2.90 15.17
C GLN A 360 12.70 1.67 16.01
N GLU A 361 12.05 1.45 17.15
CA GLU A 361 12.24 0.26 17.99
C GLU A 361 11.66 -1.00 17.34
N HIS A 362 10.47 -0.93 16.75
CA HIS A 362 9.89 -2.05 16.00
C HIS A 362 10.79 -2.47 14.83
N LEU A 363 11.25 -1.50 14.02
CA LEU A 363 12.13 -1.75 12.88
C LEU A 363 13.51 -2.29 13.31
N LYS A 364 14.05 -1.85 14.46
CA LYS A 364 15.25 -2.44 15.10
C LYS A 364 15.06 -3.89 15.57
N ASN A 365 13.84 -4.30 15.89
CA ASN A 365 13.51 -5.68 16.27
C ASN A 365 13.09 -6.56 15.07
N SER A 366 13.00 -5.97 13.86
CA SER A 366 12.71 -6.70 12.62
C SER A 366 13.93 -7.45 12.06
N GLN A 367 13.71 -8.24 11.01
CA GLN A 367 14.78 -8.91 10.23
C GLN A 367 15.85 -7.95 9.66
N LEU A 368 15.55 -6.65 9.54
CA LEU A 368 16.47 -5.62 9.04
C LEU A 368 17.27 -4.92 10.15
N GLY A 369 16.90 -5.13 11.42
CA GLY A 369 17.44 -4.36 12.56
C GLY A 369 18.96 -4.47 12.72
N ALA A 370 19.55 -5.59 12.31
CA ALA A 370 20.99 -5.82 12.34
C ALA A 370 21.80 -4.95 11.34
N GLN A 371 21.14 -4.32 10.37
CA GLN A 371 21.73 -3.37 9.42
C GLN A 371 21.46 -1.90 9.80
N ILE A 372 20.81 -1.64 10.94
CA ILE A 372 20.24 -0.32 11.27
C ILE A 372 20.84 0.24 12.55
N THR A 373 21.06 1.55 12.59
CA THR A 373 21.38 2.28 13.82
C THR A 373 20.73 3.67 13.79
N PHE A 374 19.63 3.81 14.53
CA PHE A 374 19.01 5.12 14.78
C PHE A 374 19.75 5.90 15.87
N LYS A 375 19.90 7.22 15.64
CA LYS A 375 20.50 8.20 16.55
C LYS A 375 19.60 9.42 16.65
N GLN A 376 19.04 9.67 17.84
CA GLN A 376 18.34 10.91 18.12
C GLN A 376 19.37 12.03 18.39
N THR A 377 19.64 12.88 17.41
CA THR A 377 20.70 13.91 17.47
C THR A 377 20.67 14.83 16.25
N GLU A 378 21.27 16.02 16.38
CA GLU A 378 21.65 16.84 15.23
C GLU A 378 22.82 16.21 14.46
N VAL A 379 22.85 16.41 13.13
CA VAL A 379 23.84 15.81 12.22
C VAL A 379 25.24 16.35 12.49
N GLN A 380 25.35 17.66 12.73
CA GLN A 380 26.61 18.35 13.02
C GLN A 380 27.22 17.80 14.31
N GLN A 381 26.42 17.63 15.37
CA GLN A 381 26.86 17.02 16.63
C GLN A 381 27.35 15.59 16.41
N PHE A 382 26.56 14.76 15.72
CA PHE A 382 26.95 13.37 15.43
C PHE A 382 28.28 13.26 14.67
N LEU A 383 28.47 14.06 13.61
CA LEU A 383 29.70 14.04 12.80
C LEU A 383 30.90 14.65 13.55
N SER A 384 30.67 15.55 14.51
CA SER A 384 31.68 16.08 15.43
C SER A 384 32.11 15.09 16.50
N ASP A 385 31.19 14.28 17.04
CA ASP A 385 31.53 13.22 18.00
C ASP A 385 32.24 12.03 17.33
N ASN A 386 31.94 11.78 16.05
CA ASN A 386 32.41 10.60 15.30
C ASN A 386 33.48 10.96 14.26
N LEU A 387 34.53 11.68 14.68
CA LEU A 387 35.56 12.26 13.80
C LEU A 387 36.32 11.28 12.90
N SER A 388 36.23 9.97 13.09
CA SER A 388 36.82 8.94 12.22
C SER A 388 35.83 8.35 11.21
N MET A 389 34.52 8.49 11.40
CA MET A 389 33.51 7.86 10.54
C MET A 389 33.49 8.47 9.13
N LYS A 390 33.18 7.61 8.16
CA LYS A 390 32.94 7.92 6.75
C LYS A 390 31.84 7.01 6.23
N TYR A 391 31.14 7.47 5.21
CA TYR A 391 30.04 6.76 4.57
C TYR A 391 30.23 6.74 3.06
N ASP A 392 29.71 5.71 2.40
CA ASP A 392 29.73 5.62 0.95
C ASP A 392 28.71 6.60 0.34
N VAL A 393 27.59 6.84 1.04
CA VAL A 393 26.53 7.77 0.62
C VAL A 393 25.83 8.40 1.83
N ALA A 394 25.52 9.71 1.73
CA ALA A 394 24.48 10.34 2.55
C ALA A 394 23.15 10.43 1.79
N VAL A 395 22.02 10.31 2.49
CA VAL A 395 20.66 10.39 1.93
C VAL A 395 19.85 11.43 2.69
N LEU A 396 19.20 12.33 1.95
CA LEU A 396 18.12 13.21 2.43
C LEU A 396 16.88 12.91 1.59
N ALA A 397 15.77 12.54 2.22
CA ALA A 397 14.58 12.04 1.54
C ALA A 397 13.31 12.61 2.18
N HIS A 398 12.69 13.62 1.54
CA HIS A 398 11.54 14.35 2.06
C HIS A 398 11.77 14.98 3.45
N SER A 399 13.01 15.38 3.74
CA SER A 399 13.44 15.92 5.03
C SER A 399 13.98 17.35 4.98
N ILE A 400 14.21 17.93 3.79
CA ILE A 400 14.83 19.25 3.64
C ILE A 400 13.81 20.35 3.97
N TRP A 401 12.55 20.17 3.59
CA TRP A 401 11.48 21.13 3.91
C TRP A 401 11.21 21.28 5.42
N TYR A 402 11.67 20.34 6.24
CA TYR A 402 11.46 20.36 7.69
C TYR A 402 12.51 21.18 8.45
N PHE A 403 13.56 21.65 7.76
CA PHE A 403 14.57 22.54 8.31
C PHE A 403 14.00 23.94 8.56
N ALA A 404 14.38 24.56 9.68
CA ALA A 404 13.91 25.89 10.07
C ALA A 404 14.53 27.05 9.27
N SER A 405 15.64 26.81 8.54
CA SER A 405 16.17 27.74 7.53
C SER A 405 16.98 26.99 6.46
N PRO A 406 17.30 27.63 5.31
CA PRO A 406 18.21 27.07 4.31
C PRO A 406 19.64 26.82 4.81
N ASP A 407 20.07 27.51 5.86
CA ASP A 407 21.43 27.43 6.40
C ASP A 407 21.70 26.06 7.02
N ILE A 408 20.68 25.42 7.59
CA ILE A 408 20.78 24.05 8.15
C ILE A 408 21.21 23.06 7.06
N LEU A 409 20.65 23.15 5.85
CA LEU A 409 21.10 22.35 4.71
C LEU A 409 22.57 22.66 4.35
N GLN A 410 22.95 23.93 4.35
CA GLN A 410 24.33 24.35 4.05
C GLN A 410 25.32 23.77 5.08
N ASP A 411 24.99 23.82 6.37
CA ASP A 411 25.85 23.33 7.46
C ASP A 411 25.93 21.80 7.51
N ILE A 412 24.82 21.10 7.24
CA ILE A 412 24.80 19.63 7.06
C ILE A 412 25.75 19.25 5.92
N LEU A 413 25.62 19.87 4.75
CA LEU A 413 26.49 19.59 3.60
C LEU A 413 27.96 19.94 3.87
N GLN A 414 28.21 21.01 4.62
CA GLN A 414 29.56 21.40 5.03
C GLN A 414 30.18 20.40 6.01
N ALA A 415 29.40 19.80 6.91
CA ALA A 415 29.84 18.72 7.80
C ALA A 415 30.04 17.38 7.06
N LEU A 416 29.25 17.09 6.02
CA LEU A 416 29.38 15.91 5.16
C LEU A 416 30.59 15.96 4.21
N LYS A 417 31.16 17.15 3.95
CA LYS A 417 32.27 17.32 3.00
C LYS A 417 33.52 16.57 3.48
N GLY A 418 33.95 15.58 2.70
CA GLY A 418 35.07 14.67 3.07
C GLY A 418 34.68 13.51 4.00
N ARG A 419 33.43 13.46 4.46
CA ARG A 419 32.83 12.32 5.17
C ARG A 419 32.16 11.33 4.22
N VAL A 420 31.64 11.81 3.11
CA VAL A 420 30.88 11.00 2.15
C VAL A 420 31.44 11.09 0.73
N GLN A 421 31.30 10.02 -0.05
CA GLN A 421 31.68 10.01 -1.47
C GLN A 421 30.61 10.72 -2.32
N ARG A 422 29.33 10.51 -1.97
CA ARG A 422 28.17 11.09 -2.64
C ARG A 422 27.04 11.47 -1.68
N VAL A 423 26.20 12.39 -2.11
CA VAL A 423 24.96 12.81 -1.45
C VAL A 423 23.79 12.54 -2.41
N CYS A 424 22.77 11.86 -1.91
CA CYS A 424 21.54 11.53 -2.61
C CYS A 424 20.39 12.34 -2.00
N ILE A 425 19.65 13.03 -2.85
CA ILE A 425 18.52 13.88 -2.45
C ILE A 425 17.25 13.35 -3.11
N ALA A 426 16.15 13.36 -2.37
CA ALA A 426 14.81 13.49 -2.92
C ALA A 426 14.03 14.55 -2.12
N GLU A 427 13.38 15.45 -2.83
CA GLU A 427 12.45 16.42 -2.25
C GLU A 427 11.33 16.72 -3.25
N TYR A 428 10.14 17.13 -2.80
CA TYR A 428 9.05 17.43 -3.72
C TYR A 428 9.42 18.57 -4.69
N ALA A 429 9.06 18.45 -5.96
CA ALA A 429 9.65 19.24 -7.03
C ALA A 429 9.12 20.69 -7.14
N LEU A 430 8.04 21.04 -6.43
CA LEU A 430 7.21 22.24 -6.66
C LEU A 430 6.67 22.32 -8.11
N SER A 431 6.52 21.17 -8.75
CA SER A 431 5.98 21.01 -10.09
C SER A 431 5.20 19.70 -10.20
N THR A 432 4.32 19.57 -11.19
CA THR A 432 3.70 18.30 -11.50
C THR A 432 3.39 18.15 -12.99
N THR A 433 3.54 16.92 -13.48
CA THR A 433 3.07 16.41 -14.77
C THR A 433 1.58 16.03 -14.76
N SER A 434 0.94 15.97 -13.59
CA SER A 434 -0.46 15.59 -13.42
C SER A 434 -1.27 16.67 -12.69
N ASN A 435 -2.35 17.14 -13.33
CA ASN A 435 -3.27 18.10 -12.73
C ASN A 435 -3.86 17.63 -11.38
N ASN A 436 -3.89 16.32 -11.12
CA ASN A 436 -4.37 15.72 -9.88
C ASN A 436 -3.54 16.13 -8.65
N ALA A 437 -2.28 16.52 -8.83
CA ALA A 437 -1.40 16.94 -7.75
C ALA A 437 -1.26 18.47 -7.60
N PHE A 438 -1.97 19.25 -8.43
CA PHE A 438 -2.02 20.70 -8.27
C PHE A 438 -2.54 21.17 -6.90
N PRO A 439 -3.53 20.49 -6.26
CA PRO A 439 -3.90 20.78 -4.87
C PRO A 439 -2.73 20.67 -3.88
N HIS A 440 -1.86 19.67 -4.02
CA HIS A 440 -0.70 19.50 -3.14
C HIS A 440 0.31 20.66 -3.30
N ILE A 441 0.55 21.13 -4.53
CA ILE A 441 1.42 22.31 -4.75
C ILE A 441 0.86 23.56 -4.05
N LEU A 442 -0.47 23.76 -4.09
CA LEU A 442 -1.12 24.88 -3.42
C LEU A 442 -1.13 24.75 -1.89
N SER A 443 -1.29 23.53 -1.35
CA SER A 443 -1.32 23.34 0.10
C SER A 443 0.02 23.66 0.75
N VAL A 444 1.14 23.21 0.19
CA VAL A 444 2.47 23.44 0.76
C VAL A 444 2.91 24.90 0.70
N LEU A 445 2.45 25.63 -0.32
CA LEU A 445 2.59 27.09 -0.41
C LEU A 445 1.81 27.78 0.73
N ALA A 446 0.54 27.41 0.93
CA ALA A 446 -0.29 27.98 2.00
C ALA A 446 0.27 27.68 3.41
N GLN A 447 0.74 26.46 3.66
CA GLN A 447 1.37 26.08 4.93
C GLN A 447 2.67 26.84 5.19
N ASN A 448 3.58 26.91 4.21
CA ASN A 448 4.84 27.64 4.37
C ASN A 448 4.59 29.13 4.65
N THR A 449 3.60 29.77 4.00
CA THR A 449 3.25 31.17 4.31
C THR A 449 2.70 31.34 5.73
N LEU A 450 1.94 30.38 6.26
CA LEU A 450 1.52 30.40 7.67
C LEU A 450 2.72 30.21 8.62
N PHE A 451 3.60 29.24 8.37
CA PHE A 451 4.78 28.99 9.21
C PHE A 451 5.71 30.22 9.30
N LEU A 452 5.86 30.97 8.21
CA LEU A 452 6.60 32.25 8.18
C LEU A 452 6.00 33.35 9.10
N ARG A 453 4.81 33.15 9.67
CA ARG A 453 4.16 34.03 10.66
C ARG A 453 3.92 33.34 12.01
N ASP A 454 3.88 32.02 12.03
CA ASP A 454 3.79 31.22 13.24
C ASP A 454 4.79 30.05 13.23
N PRO A 455 6.04 30.27 13.67
CA PRO A 455 7.02 29.19 13.84
C PRO A 455 6.65 28.17 14.93
N THR A 456 5.55 28.36 15.65
CA THR A 456 4.98 27.39 16.61
C THR A 456 3.87 26.52 16.00
N TRP A 457 3.50 26.76 14.74
CA TRP A 457 2.55 25.95 13.99
C TRP A 457 3.10 24.53 13.78
N THR A 458 2.27 23.51 14.03
CA THR A 458 2.73 22.13 14.25
C THR A 458 2.91 21.31 12.97
N THR A 459 3.03 21.95 11.81
CA THR A 459 3.27 21.28 10.52
C THR A 459 4.75 20.97 10.33
N ASN A 460 5.03 19.93 9.55
CA ASN A 460 6.40 19.54 9.23
C ASN A 460 7.05 20.53 8.25
N ILE A 461 6.29 21.13 7.33
CA ILE A 461 6.81 22.08 6.33
C ILE A 461 7.17 23.41 7.00
N ARG A 462 8.45 23.80 6.89
CA ARG A 462 9.04 25.00 7.49
C ARG A 462 9.80 25.88 6.50
N THR A 463 10.59 25.28 5.60
CA THR A 463 11.34 26.00 4.57
C THR A 463 11.14 25.35 3.20
N LEU A 464 10.25 25.91 2.38
CA LEU A 464 9.92 25.42 1.04
C LEU A 464 11.05 25.65 0.00
N LEU A 465 12.19 24.98 0.19
CA LEU A 465 13.33 25.02 -0.73
C LEU A 465 12.99 24.31 -2.05
N SER A 466 13.21 25.01 -3.18
CA SER A 466 13.00 24.45 -4.51
C SER A 466 14.19 23.59 -4.97
N PRO A 467 13.98 22.64 -5.92
CA PRO A 467 15.07 21.87 -6.54
C PRO A 467 16.26 22.70 -7.05
N ILE A 468 15.99 23.91 -7.57
CA ILE A 468 17.02 24.84 -8.03
C ILE A 468 17.86 25.33 -6.85
N ALA A 469 17.22 25.86 -5.80
CA ALA A 469 17.90 26.37 -4.62
C ALA A 469 18.69 25.27 -3.88
N ILE A 470 18.13 24.07 -3.75
CA ILE A 470 18.82 22.90 -3.17
C ILE A 470 20.08 22.58 -4.00
N SER A 471 19.95 22.53 -5.33
CA SER A 471 21.08 22.27 -6.22
C SER A 471 22.16 23.34 -6.15
N GLU A 472 21.80 24.62 -6.01
CA GLU A 472 22.73 25.74 -5.86
C GLU A 472 23.49 25.71 -4.52
N ILE A 473 22.80 25.42 -3.40
CA ILE A 473 23.43 25.25 -2.09
C ILE A 473 24.45 24.10 -2.12
N ILE A 474 24.07 22.94 -2.68
CA ILE A 474 24.95 21.77 -2.80
C ILE A 474 26.18 22.06 -3.67
N LYS A 475 25.99 22.76 -4.81
CA LYS A 475 27.10 23.20 -5.69
C LYS A 475 28.02 24.20 -5.01
N LYS A 476 27.49 25.15 -4.23
CA LYS A 476 28.26 26.16 -3.48
C LYS A 476 29.20 25.53 -2.44
N ILE A 477 28.80 24.39 -1.84
CA ILE A 477 29.67 23.62 -0.93
C ILE A 477 30.76 22.84 -1.69
N GLY A 478 30.65 22.67 -3.01
CA GLY A 478 31.64 21.98 -3.85
C GLY A 478 31.33 20.50 -4.10
N PHE A 479 30.06 20.11 -4.02
CA PHE A 479 29.57 18.85 -4.58
C PHE A 479 29.06 19.11 -6.01
N HIS A 480 29.30 18.17 -6.92
CA HIS A 480 28.96 18.28 -8.34
C HIS A 480 27.77 17.37 -8.66
N LEU A 481 26.83 17.85 -9.47
CA LEU A 481 25.65 17.08 -9.89
C LEU A 481 26.08 15.96 -10.85
N VAL A 482 25.82 14.71 -10.46
CA VAL A 482 26.09 13.50 -11.27
C VAL A 482 24.88 13.16 -12.13
N THR A 483 23.69 13.18 -11.54
CA THR A 483 22.42 12.96 -12.24
C THR A 483 21.26 13.58 -11.46
N SER A 484 20.19 13.95 -12.16
CA SER A 484 18.90 14.32 -11.57
C SER A 484 17.75 13.93 -12.50
N THR A 485 16.65 13.49 -11.92
CA THR A 485 15.39 13.25 -12.64
C THR A 485 14.20 13.75 -11.81
N ILE A 486 13.07 13.91 -12.50
CA ILE A 486 11.77 13.96 -11.87
C ILE A 486 11.25 12.50 -11.76
N LEU A 487 10.60 12.18 -10.64
CA LEU A 487 9.88 10.93 -10.39
C LEU A 487 8.42 11.29 -10.05
N THR A 488 7.48 10.83 -10.87
CA THR A 488 6.05 10.86 -10.52
C THR A 488 5.73 9.72 -9.56
N PRO A 489 5.15 9.98 -8.38
CA PRO A 489 4.70 8.94 -7.46
C PRO A 489 3.62 8.03 -8.03
N ALA A 490 3.35 6.92 -7.34
CA ALA A 490 2.12 6.15 -7.54
C ALA A 490 0.91 6.93 -7.02
N GLU A 491 -0.29 6.66 -7.57
CA GLU A 491 -1.53 7.34 -7.15
C GLU A 491 -1.88 7.07 -5.67
N ASP A 492 -1.41 5.96 -5.10
CA ASP A 492 -1.63 5.58 -3.70
C ASP A 492 -0.62 6.20 -2.70
N LEU A 493 0.31 7.05 -3.16
CA LEU A 493 1.14 7.85 -2.25
C LEU A 493 0.33 9.05 -1.74
N LEU A 494 -0.09 8.97 -0.47
CA LEU A 494 -1.11 9.86 0.12
C LEU A 494 -0.61 11.21 0.63
N ASP A 495 0.68 11.52 0.54
CA ASP A 495 1.32 12.73 1.08
C ASP A 495 0.55 14.01 0.66
N GLY A 496 0.15 14.10 -0.61
CA GLY A 496 -0.64 15.21 -1.13
C GLY A 496 -2.09 15.28 -0.65
N GLU A 497 -2.68 14.17 -0.21
CA GLU A 497 -3.98 14.17 0.47
C GLU A 497 -3.84 14.60 1.94
N TRP A 498 -2.77 14.19 2.62
CA TRP A 498 -2.48 14.64 3.99
C TRP A 498 -2.21 16.14 4.06
N GLU A 499 -1.31 16.65 3.22
CA GLU A 499 -0.93 18.07 3.22
C GLU A 499 -2.07 19.00 2.74
N THR A 500 -3.00 18.52 1.90
CA THR A 500 -4.20 19.28 1.53
C THR A 500 -5.26 19.26 2.64
N ASN A 501 -5.47 18.13 3.32
CA ASN A 501 -6.41 18.05 4.45
C ASN A 501 -6.02 18.99 5.61
N ILE A 502 -4.71 19.18 5.87
CA ILE A 502 -4.22 20.20 6.82
C ILE A 502 -4.74 21.60 6.45
N VAL A 503 -4.63 22.01 5.19
CA VAL A 503 -5.05 23.34 4.70
C VAL A 503 -6.58 23.47 4.57
N LEU A 504 -7.29 22.38 4.34
CA LEU A 504 -8.76 22.36 4.39
C LEU A 504 -9.31 22.63 5.80
N SER A 505 -8.56 22.25 6.85
CA SER A 505 -9.03 22.30 8.25
C SER A 505 -9.47 23.68 8.74
N ASN A 506 -10.37 23.69 9.73
CA ASN A 506 -10.76 24.90 10.45
C ASN A 506 -9.62 25.46 11.31
N ASP A 507 -8.68 24.62 11.74
CA ASP A 507 -7.59 25.03 12.61
C ASP A 507 -6.53 25.82 11.82
N PHE A 508 -6.25 25.41 10.58
CA PHE A 508 -5.45 26.21 9.65
C PHE A 508 -6.08 27.59 9.39
N LEU A 509 -7.39 27.65 9.12
CA LEU A 509 -8.11 28.93 8.97
C LEU A 509 -8.03 29.80 10.23
N GLN A 510 -8.18 29.21 11.42
CA GLN A 510 -8.05 29.94 12.69
C GLN A 510 -6.62 30.47 12.89
N ALA A 511 -5.61 29.65 12.63
CA ALA A 511 -4.20 30.04 12.72
C ALA A 511 -3.86 31.20 11.77
N VAL A 512 -4.32 31.16 10.50
CA VAL A 512 -4.16 32.26 9.55
C VAL A 512 -4.79 33.55 10.09
N ASN A 513 -6.04 33.51 10.54
CA ASN A 513 -6.74 34.68 11.07
C ASN A 513 -6.11 35.25 12.35
N GLN A 514 -5.47 34.41 13.18
CA GLN A 514 -4.85 34.81 14.45
C GLN A 514 -3.39 35.27 14.33
N LYS A 515 -2.61 34.66 13.42
CA LYS A 515 -1.14 34.81 13.39
C LYS A 515 -0.63 35.63 12.20
N VAL A 516 -1.33 35.61 11.06
CA VAL A 516 -0.96 36.42 9.88
C VAL A 516 -1.50 37.83 10.09
N VAL A 517 -0.69 38.73 10.66
CA VAL A 517 -1.15 40.07 11.09
C VAL A 517 -1.52 41.00 9.91
N HIS A 518 -0.90 40.82 8.74
CA HIS A 518 -1.10 41.73 7.61
C HIS A 518 -2.27 41.28 6.71
N ILE A 519 -3.30 42.11 6.59
CA ILE A 519 -4.56 41.76 5.89
C ILE A 519 -4.35 41.29 4.43
N ASN A 520 -3.45 41.93 3.67
CA ASN A 520 -3.19 41.48 2.29
C ASN A 520 -2.55 40.08 2.25
N GLU A 521 -1.82 39.69 3.29
CA GLU A 521 -1.19 38.36 3.39
C GLU A 521 -2.21 37.30 3.82
N GLN A 522 -3.13 37.63 4.74
CA GLN A 522 -4.31 36.80 5.02
C GLN A 522 -5.10 36.52 3.73
N VAL A 523 -5.38 37.58 2.95
CA VAL A 523 -6.08 37.47 1.66
C VAL A 523 -5.30 36.61 0.66
N THR A 524 -3.96 36.70 0.60
CA THR A 524 -3.15 35.81 -0.24
C THR A 524 -3.22 34.35 0.21
N VAL A 525 -3.10 34.05 1.51
CA VAL A 525 -3.18 32.65 2.00
C VAL A 525 -4.57 32.06 1.78
N CYS A 526 -5.64 32.82 2.04
CA CYS A 526 -7.00 32.41 1.74
C CYS A 526 -7.19 32.18 0.22
N ALA A 527 -6.70 33.07 -0.65
CA ALA A 527 -6.80 32.88 -2.10
C ALA A 527 -6.06 31.62 -2.60
N ILE A 528 -4.91 31.25 -2.01
CA ILE A 528 -4.22 29.98 -2.32
C ILE A 528 -5.08 28.78 -1.87
N ARG A 529 -5.66 28.84 -0.66
CA ARG A 529 -6.56 27.80 -0.14
C ARG A 529 -7.84 27.66 -0.97
N ASP A 530 -8.43 28.77 -1.42
CA ASP A 530 -9.67 28.75 -2.21
C ASP A 530 -9.40 28.23 -3.64
N ALA A 531 -8.25 28.55 -4.23
CA ALA A 531 -7.77 27.92 -5.46
C ALA A 531 -7.52 26.41 -5.28
N MET A 532 -6.99 25.98 -4.12
CA MET A 532 -6.81 24.57 -3.78
C MET A 532 -8.16 23.85 -3.68
N ILE A 533 -9.15 24.45 -3.02
CA ILE A 533 -10.52 23.91 -2.93
C ILE A 533 -11.14 23.77 -4.33
N SER A 534 -11.06 24.81 -5.16
CA SER A 534 -11.61 24.76 -6.53
C SER A 534 -10.92 23.70 -7.40
N ALA A 535 -9.62 23.47 -7.21
CA ALA A 535 -8.90 22.36 -7.86
C ALA A 535 -9.40 21.00 -7.36
N ILE A 536 -9.61 20.82 -6.05
CA ILE A 536 -10.16 19.57 -5.46
C ILE A 536 -11.59 19.32 -5.94
N GLU A 537 -12.44 20.35 -6.01
CA GLU A 537 -13.80 20.26 -6.58
C GLU A 537 -13.77 19.85 -8.06
N THR A 538 -12.83 20.40 -8.83
CA THR A 538 -12.62 20.04 -10.24
C THR A 538 -12.22 18.56 -10.39
N LEU A 539 -11.40 18.01 -9.47
CA LEU A 539 -11.05 16.59 -9.46
C LEU A 539 -12.25 15.71 -9.06
N LYS A 540 -13.03 16.11 -8.06
CA LYS A 540 -14.28 15.42 -7.66
C LYS A 540 -15.27 15.35 -8.82
N LEU A 541 -15.48 16.44 -9.56
CA LEU A 541 -16.33 16.48 -10.77
C LEU A 541 -15.80 15.58 -11.91
N GLN A 542 -14.52 15.24 -11.92
CA GLN A 542 -13.90 14.31 -12.88
C GLN A 542 -13.80 12.87 -12.35
N ASN A 543 -14.32 12.59 -11.15
CA ASN A 543 -14.12 11.33 -10.41
C ASN A 543 -12.63 10.93 -10.27
N LYS A 544 -11.80 11.91 -9.88
CA LYS A 544 -10.35 11.73 -9.66
C LYS A 544 -9.97 12.01 -8.21
N LYS A 545 -8.98 11.28 -7.71
CA LYS A 545 -8.33 11.54 -6.42
C LYS A 545 -7.34 12.71 -6.52
N ILE A 546 -6.98 13.25 -5.36
CA ILE A 546 -5.76 14.07 -5.21
C ILE A 546 -4.56 13.13 -5.39
N SER A 547 -3.46 13.61 -5.95
CA SER A 547 -2.20 12.86 -6.06
C SER A 547 -1.06 13.62 -5.38
N THR A 548 -0.02 12.89 -4.94
CA THR A 548 1.22 13.55 -4.51
C THR A 548 1.93 14.18 -5.72
N MET A 549 2.56 15.36 -5.51
CA MET A 549 3.26 16.06 -6.58
C MET A 549 4.52 15.32 -7.02
N ASP A 550 5.06 15.68 -8.18
CA ASP A 550 6.28 15.03 -8.64
C ASP A 550 7.43 15.29 -7.67
N VAL A 551 8.33 14.32 -7.54
CA VAL A 551 9.50 14.36 -6.66
C VAL A 551 10.74 14.60 -7.50
N TRP A 552 11.51 15.63 -7.17
CA TRP A 552 12.83 15.83 -7.74
C TRP A 552 13.83 14.98 -6.96
N THR A 553 14.61 14.19 -7.68
CA THR A 553 15.64 13.32 -7.08
C THR A 553 16.96 13.49 -7.83
N ALA A 554 18.06 13.54 -7.06
CA ALA A 554 19.38 13.84 -7.59
C ALA A 554 20.50 13.13 -6.82
N VAL A 555 21.61 12.88 -7.51
CA VAL A 555 22.86 12.39 -6.92
C VAL A 555 23.96 13.40 -7.20
N PHE A 556 24.69 13.78 -6.15
CA PHE A 556 25.84 14.65 -6.22
C PHE A 556 27.08 13.93 -5.65
N SER A 557 28.28 14.21 -6.16
CA SER A 557 29.53 13.67 -5.61
C SER A 557 30.54 14.78 -5.34
N VAL A 558 31.48 14.53 -4.43
CA VAL A 558 32.77 15.23 -4.52
C VAL A 558 33.52 14.69 -5.74
N THR A 559 34.14 15.58 -6.53
CA THR A 559 35.01 15.15 -7.64
C THR A 559 36.27 14.50 -7.06
N VAL A 560 36.69 13.39 -7.65
CA VAL A 560 37.92 12.64 -7.29
C VAL A 560 39.13 13.26 -8.00
#